data_AF-A0A7J4J1K7-F1
#
_entry.id   AF-A0A7J4J1K7-F1
#
_cell.length_a   1.000
_cell.length_b   1.000
_cell.length_c   1.000
_cell.angle_alpha   90.00
_cell.angle_beta   90.00
_cell.angle_gamma   90.00
#
_symmetry.space_group_name_H-M   'P 1'
#
loop_
_entity.id
_entity.type
_entity.pdbx_description
1 polymer ?
#
loop_
_entity_poly.entity_id
_entity_poly.type
_entity_poly.pdbx_seq_one_letter_code
_entity_poly.pdbx_strand_id
1 'polypeptide(L)'
;MSVDAIVTMLEPEFAQQADMLSIAQMWVERTGGIVIEARDDVDALVLDRDQYIDILQGIPLWNKIKADLPYYVRTIRRKIIQGKTEREFFARMLLHSPKFSYTLRHFLVDPDYATGKGYPFGSPKPLEGVLSSYVPFCDEGQGGYDDLEGTCCLVRNALKSGFLSEEVMLAAVGLEKEWYAYQQSRGIPKDMRRRVKRAVEHFLRDPDYSKDNRVASICSPVPLTYLLLNYDPEATEGKNGIVNQRGIAVNASIRLSKGDLTEQELLESVNLFGRWIAYQQTTGVPKDYKENALRVLNHFLENPDYCNDKRNDFGSPKSLTQVLRTYDPRLNEGEGGFRNSMGEGDFIANAMFQGKFTEEQLLTSIGLRERWDEYLQTLGIPREFRRLARVTLEHFLNHPTYGRGVNVEYGSPLTLFNILNCYDPKGSERRDKMTKKGTKTSKIAVRMRERKFTEEQLLRSIDRYEKTNLYERWDAYQQSTGIPFVHQEIAREVIVHFLQHPTYRRTNSPSGGSPHRPRTLRSVLKRYSYSANDGTGGYVERGGDASAVEGIIASGKLTIETVLAITGTTEAWEDYQRSTSANPFRYDSAHYDQKT
;
A
#
# COMPACT_ATOMS: atom_id res chain seq x y z
N MET A 1 9.70 89.46 -10.00
CA MET A 1 8.24 89.22 -9.95
C MET A 1 7.75 89.65 -8.59
N SER A 2 6.64 90.40 -8.51
CA SER A 2 6.03 90.75 -7.22
C SER A 2 5.32 89.54 -6.60
N VAL A 3 5.13 89.55 -5.29
CA VAL A 3 4.35 88.51 -4.57
C VAL A 3 2.95 88.38 -5.17
N ASP A 4 2.30 89.50 -5.50
CA ASP A 4 0.98 89.51 -6.14
C ASP A 4 0.97 88.82 -7.52
N ALA A 5 2.04 88.96 -8.32
CA ALA A 5 2.15 88.28 -9.60
C ALA A 5 2.33 86.76 -9.45
N ILE A 6 3.01 86.31 -8.38
CA ILE A 6 3.15 84.88 -8.05
C ILE A 6 1.82 84.32 -7.55
N VAL A 7 1.10 85.04 -6.68
CA VAL A 7 -0.22 84.64 -6.17
C VAL A 7 -1.24 84.53 -7.30
N THR A 8 -1.33 85.53 -8.16
CA THR A 8 -2.23 85.52 -9.34
C THR A 8 -1.90 84.36 -10.30
N MET A 9 -0.63 83.96 -10.38
CA MET A 9 -0.21 82.82 -11.22
C MET A 9 -0.58 81.46 -10.59
N LEU A 10 -0.59 81.36 -9.26
CA LEU A 10 -0.88 80.11 -8.52
C LEU A 10 -2.37 79.92 -8.20
N GLU A 11 -3.18 80.98 -8.22
CA GLU A 11 -4.63 80.92 -7.98
C GLU A 11 -5.37 79.85 -8.81
N PRO A 12 -5.14 79.71 -10.13
CA PRO A 12 -5.78 78.66 -10.93
C PRO A 12 -5.38 77.24 -10.50
N GLU A 13 -4.11 77.08 -10.11
CA GLU A 13 -3.56 75.79 -9.68
C GLU A 13 -4.17 75.37 -8.32
N PHE A 14 -4.26 76.30 -7.38
CA PHE A 14 -4.91 76.06 -6.09
C PHE A 14 -6.41 75.77 -6.23
N ALA A 15 -7.11 76.48 -7.13
CA ALA A 15 -8.52 76.22 -7.42
C ALA A 15 -8.72 74.80 -7.97
N GLN A 16 -7.86 74.37 -8.90
CA GLN A 16 -7.91 73.03 -9.48
C GLN A 16 -7.66 71.94 -8.43
N GLN A 17 -6.69 72.14 -7.53
CA GLN A 17 -6.42 71.23 -6.42
C GLN A 17 -7.60 71.14 -5.44
N ALA A 18 -8.23 72.27 -5.11
CA ALA A 18 -9.39 72.32 -4.23
C ALA A 18 -10.60 71.56 -4.80
N ASP A 19 -10.88 71.72 -6.10
CA ASP A 19 -11.96 70.98 -6.76
C ASP A 19 -11.69 69.47 -6.78
N MET A 20 -10.45 69.06 -7.06
CA MET A 20 -10.05 67.66 -7.07
C MET A 20 -10.19 67.02 -5.68
N LEU A 21 -9.74 67.71 -4.63
CA LEU A 21 -9.97 67.30 -3.23
C LEU A 21 -11.47 67.16 -2.95
N SER A 22 -12.30 68.07 -3.47
CA SER A 22 -13.74 67.96 -3.32
C SER A 22 -14.32 66.74 -4.04
N ILE A 23 -13.84 66.36 -5.23
CA ILE A 23 -14.29 65.14 -5.91
C ILE A 23 -13.92 63.90 -5.09
N ALA A 24 -12.68 63.83 -4.62
CA ALA A 24 -12.18 62.71 -3.83
C ALA A 24 -12.93 62.55 -2.50
N GLN A 25 -13.20 63.66 -1.81
CA GLN A 25 -13.96 63.63 -0.56
C GLN A 25 -15.42 63.19 -0.79
N MET A 26 -16.05 63.68 -1.85
CA MET A 26 -17.38 63.22 -2.25
C MET A 26 -17.43 61.73 -2.58
N TRP A 27 -16.34 61.19 -3.15
CA TRP A 27 -16.22 59.78 -3.39
C TRP A 27 -16.18 58.99 -2.07
N VAL A 28 -15.25 59.33 -1.16
CA VAL A 28 -15.14 58.69 0.17
C VAL A 28 -16.46 58.76 0.93
N GLU A 29 -17.13 59.92 0.94
CA GLU A 29 -18.42 60.10 1.61
C GLU A 29 -19.53 59.19 1.06
N ARG A 30 -19.48 58.87 -0.24
CA ARG A 30 -20.51 58.04 -0.89
C ARG A 30 -20.22 56.55 -0.85
N THR A 31 -18.95 56.16 -0.94
CA THR A 31 -18.53 54.76 -1.02
C THR A 31 -17.96 54.24 0.29
N GLY A 32 -17.72 55.11 1.28
CA GLY A 32 -16.94 54.77 2.47
C GLY A 32 -15.47 54.48 2.17
N GLY A 33 -14.97 54.88 0.99
CA GLY A 33 -13.67 54.44 0.48
C GLY A 33 -13.70 53.04 -0.15
N ILE A 34 -14.83 52.33 -0.13
CA ILE A 34 -14.90 50.94 -0.59
C ILE A 34 -14.99 50.92 -2.12
N VAL A 35 -13.99 50.32 -2.75
CA VAL A 35 -13.94 50.07 -4.19
C VAL A 35 -14.63 48.76 -4.52
N ILE A 36 -14.33 47.70 -3.78
CA ILE A 36 -14.94 46.37 -3.91
C ILE A 36 -15.23 45.83 -2.51
N GLU A 37 -16.45 45.34 -2.34
CA GLU A 37 -16.95 44.82 -1.07
C GLU A 37 -16.25 43.50 -0.68
N ALA A 38 -16.06 43.29 0.63
CA ALA A 38 -15.55 42.04 1.17
C ALA A 38 -16.58 40.91 0.95
N ARG A 39 -16.09 39.74 0.57
CA ARG A 39 -16.86 38.49 0.56
C ARG A 39 -15.93 37.38 1.02
N ASP A 40 -16.42 36.54 1.94
CA ASP A 40 -15.64 35.50 2.62
C ASP A 40 -14.34 36.05 3.25
N ASP A 41 -13.31 35.23 3.46
CA ASP A 41 -12.04 35.54 4.16
C ASP A 41 -11.12 36.56 3.43
N VAL A 42 -11.66 37.49 2.64
CA VAL A 42 -10.93 38.51 1.87
C VAL A 42 -11.33 39.92 2.29
N ASP A 43 -10.34 40.72 2.67
CA ASP A 43 -10.54 42.13 3.05
C ASP A 43 -11.09 42.97 1.87
N ALA A 44 -11.98 43.90 2.18
CA ALA A 44 -12.50 44.85 1.20
C ALA A 44 -11.35 45.71 0.63
N LEU A 45 -11.40 46.01 -0.67
CA LEU A 45 -10.50 46.99 -1.25
C LEU A 45 -11.00 48.39 -0.90
N VAL A 46 -10.32 49.03 0.05
CA VAL A 46 -10.61 50.40 0.47
C VAL A 46 -9.51 51.31 -0.04
N LEU A 47 -9.89 52.41 -0.69
CA LEU A 47 -8.97 53.49 -1.00
C LEU A 47 -9.30 54.71 -0.14
N ASP A 48 -8.26 55.42 0.26
CA ASP A 48 -8.42 56.74 0.86
C ASP A 48 -8.55 57.84 -0.22
N ARG A 49 -8.68 59.08 0.26
CA ARG A 49 -8.84 60.26 -0.59
C ARG A 49 -7.64 60.46 -1.53
N ASP A 50 -6.43 60.28 -1.02
CA ASP A 50 -5.21 60.63 -1.74
C ASP A 50 -4.92 59.55 -2.79
N GLN A 51 -5.14 58.27 -2.46
CA GLN A 51 -5.10 57.16 -3.41
C GLN A 51 -6.12 57.29 -4.54
N TYR A 52 -7.34 57.77 -4.24
CA TYR A 52 -8.33 58.08 -5.28
C TYR A 52 -7.82 59.17 -6.24
N ILE A 53 -7.21 60.23 -5.70
CA ILE A 53 -6.64 61.32 -6.49
C ILE A 53 -5.55 60.79 -7.42
N ASP A 54 -4.64 59.95 -6.91
CA ASP A 54 -3.56 59.36 -7.69
C ASP A 54 -4.10 58.52 -8.86
N ILE A 55 -5.10 57.66 -8.60
CA ILE A 55 -5.75 56.86 -9.64
C ILE A 55 -6.45 57.76 -10.66
N LEU A 56 -7.17 58.78 -10.20
CA LEU A 56 -7.89 59.70 -11.06
C LEU A 56 -6.94 60.44 -11.99
N GLN A 57 -5.83 60.98 -11.47
CA GLN A 57 -4.82 61.68 -12.26
C GLN A 57 -4.11 60.74 -13.25
N GLY A 58 -4.02 59.45 -12.92
CA GLY A 58 -3.39 58.44 -13.76
C GLY A 58 -4.20 57.97 -14.96
N ILE A 59 -5.51 58.24 -15.04
CA ILE A 59 -6.36 57.78 -16.17
C ILE A 59 -6.52 58.85 -17.27
N PRO A 60 -6.65 58.45 -18.55
CA PRO A 60 -6.82 59.39 -19.67
C PRO A 60 -7.99 60.35 -19.52
N LEU A 61 -9.06 59.94 -18.82
CA LEU A 61 -10.22 60.78 -18.50
C LEU A 61 -9.82 62.10 -17.85
N TRP A 62 -8.78 62.10 -17.01
CA TRP A 62 -8.30 63.30 -16.32
C TRP A 62 -8.01 64.45 -17.28
N ASN A 63 -7.35 64.17 -18.39
CA ASN A 63 -7.00 65.19 -19.38
C ASN A 63 -8.23 65.81 -20.05
N LYS A 64 -9.35 65.08 -20.11
CA LYS A 64 -10.62 65.57 -20.68
C LYS A 64 -11.41 66.43 -19.69
N ILE A 65 -11.24 66.21 -18.39
CA ILE A 65 -12.09 66.83 -17.36
C ILE A 65 -11.40 67.94 -16.56
N LYS A 66 -10.06 67.96 -16.52
CA LYS A 66 -9.28 68.82 -15.62
C LYS A 66 -9.53 70.33 -15.78
N ALA A 67 -9.91 70.78 -16.98
CA ALA A 67 -10.22 72.20 -17.25
C ALA A 67 -11.64 72.61 -16.78
N ASP A 68 -12.54 71.64 -16.60
CA ASP A 68 -13.97 71.85 -16.30
C ASP A 68 -14.36 71.27 -14.92
N LEU A 69 -13.40 71.05 -14.01
CA LEU A 69 -13.65 70.46 -12.68
C LEU A 69 -14.78 71.12 -11.88
N PRO A 70 -14.94 72.47 -11.86
CA PRO A 70 -16.03 73.09 -11.11
C PRO A 70 -17.42 72.59 -11.54
N TYR A 71 -17.59 72.31 -12.84
CA TYR A 71 -18.82 71.77 -13.39
C TYR A 71 -19.06 70.35 -12.87
N TYR A 72 -18.04 69.48 -12.88
CA TYR A 72 -18.16 68.10 -12.43
C TYR A 72 -18.42 68.02 -10.92
N VAL A 73 -17.71 68.81 -10.11
CA VAL A 73 -17.98 68.94 -8.66
C VAL A 73 -19.44 69.30 -8.42
N ARG A 74 -19.95 70.34 -9.10
CA ARG A 74 -21.35 70.77 -8.95
C ARG A 74 -22.34 69.69 -9.38
N THR A 75 -22.02 68.97 -10.45
CA THR A 75 -22.88 67.92 -11.01
C THR A 75 -22.95 66.70 -10.10
N ILE A 76 -21.81 66.24 -9.57
CA ILE A 76 -21.76 65.12 -8.63
C ILE A 76 -22.50 65.50 -7.33
N ARG A 77 -22.34 66.73 -6.82
CA ARG A 77 -23.05 67.24 -5.62
C ARG A 77 -24.57 67.20 -5.73
N ARG A 78 -25.13 67.45 -6.90
CA ARG A 78 -26.59 67.52 -7.13
C ARG A 78 -27.31 66.17 -7.08
N LYS A 79 -26.61 65.05 -6.82
CA LYS A 79 -27.14 63.70 -6.52
C LYS A 79 -27.99 63.01 -7.60
N ILE A 80 -28.43 63.67 -8.66
CA ILE A 80 -29.21 63.06 -9.76
C ILE A 80 -28.40 63.18 -11.05
N ILE A 81 -27.43 62.29 -11.22
CA ILE A 81 -26.81 62.08 -12.52
C ILE A 81 -27.67 61.04 -13.20
N GLN A 82 -28.49 61.39 -14.19
CA GLN A 82 -29.29 60.41 -14.94
C GLN A 82 -28.49 59.77 -16.08
N GLY A 83 -27.36 60.38 -16.46
CA GLY A 83 -26.49 59.88 -17.54
C GLY A 83 -26.99 60.28 -18.92
N LYS A 84 -27.71 61.40 -19.02
CA LYS A 84 -28.38 61.85 -20.25
C LYS A 84 -27.48 62.68 -21.17
N THR A 85 -26.30 63.09 -20.67
CA THR A 85 -25.29 63.82 -21.44
C THR A 85 -23.91 63.20 -21.24
N GLU A 86 -22.98 63.44 -22.17
CA GLU A 86 -21.59 62.99 -22.07
C GLU A 86 -20.94 63.47 -20.75
N ARG A 87 -21.18 64.72 -20.37
CA ARG A 87 -20.64 65.30 -19.13
C ARG A 87 -21.23 64.65 -17.87
N GLU A 88 -22.52 64.32 -17.88
CA GLU A 88 -23.14 63.55 -16.79
C GLU A 88 -22.56 62.14 -16.69
N PHE A 89 -22.29 61.48 -17.82
CA PHE A 89 -21.64 60.17 -17.82
C PHE A 89 -20.23 60.25 -17.25
N PHE A 90 -19.42 61.23 -17.68
CA PHE A 90 -18.09 61.45 -17.09
C PHE A 90 -18.19 61.75 -15.60
N ALA A 91 -19.17 62.52 -15.12
CA ALA A 91 -19.40 62.71 -13.69
C ALA A 91 -19.65 61.38 -12.93
N ARG A 92 -20.41 60.44 -13.52
CA ARG A 92 -20.59 59.07 -12.98
C ARG A 92 -19.30 58.25 -13.04
N MET A 93 -18.57 58.33 -14.15
CA MET A 93 -17.29 57.64 -14.33
C MET A 93 -16.25 58.12 -13.34
N LEU A 94 -16.21 59.42 -13.01
CA LEU A 94 -15.33 59.94 -11.98
C LEU A 94 -15.63 59.30 -10.63
N LEU A 95 -16.90 59.23 -10.24
CA LEU A 95 -17.28 58.60 -8.97
C LEU A 95 -16.99 57.09 -8.93
N HIS A 96 -16.98 56.40 -10.06
CA HIS A 96 -16.78 54.94 -10.10
C HIS A 96 -15.46 54.51 -10.74
N SER A 97 -14.54 55.46 -11.02
CA SER A 97 -13.30 55.19 -11.75
C SER A 97 -12.43 54.11 -11.14
N PRO A 98 -12.17 54.11 -9.82
CA PRO A 98 -11.32 53.06 -9.26
C PRO A 98 -11.97 51.68 -9.41
N LYS A 99 -13.29 51.60 -9.25
CA LYS A 99 -14.06 50.34 -9.24
C LYS A 99 -14.03 49.64 -10.59
N PHE A 100 -14.47 50.31 -11.67
CA PHE A 100 -14.45 49.66 -12.97
C PHE A 100 -13.03 49.52 -13.53
N SER A 101 -12.11 50.47 -13.26
CA SER A 101 -10.72 50.37 -13.75
C SER A 101 -10.03 49.16 -13.14
N TYR A 102 -10.18 48.94 -11.83
CA TYR A 102 -9.67 47.74 -11.17
C TYR A 102 -10.30 46.49 -11.76
N THR A 103 -11.64 46.45 -11.87
CA THR A 103 -12.39 45.27 -12.30
C THR A 103 -12.00 44.84 -13.72
N LEU A 104 -11.91 45.77 -14.68
CA LEU A 104 -11.54 45.47 -16.06
C LEU A 104 -10.06 45.09 -16.18
N ARG A 105 -9.15 45.76 -15.46
CA ARG A 105 -7.74 45.37 -15.43
C ARG A 105 -7.57 43.97 -14.88
N HIS A 106 -8.23 43.66 -13.76
CA HIS A 106 -8.23 42.33 -13.16
C HIS A 106 -8.76 41.27 -14.12
N PHE A 107 -9.88 41.53 -14.79
CA PHE A 107 -10.42 40.64 -15.81
C PHE A 107 -9.44 40.39 -16.97
N LEU A 108 -8.81 41.44 -17.49
CA LEU A 108 -7.92 41.35 -18.65
C LEU A 108 -6.59 40.62 -18.36
N VAL A 109 -6.19 40.44 -17.10
CA VAL A 109 -5.00 39.65 -16.73
C VAL A 109 -5.20 38.16 -17.01
N ASP A 110 -6.38 37.61 -16.70
CA ASP A 110 -6.73 36.21 -16.95
C ASP A 110 -8.18 36.12 -17.43
N PRO A 111 -8.45 36.51 -18.69
CA PRO A 111 -9.80 36.68 -19.20
C PRO A 111 -10.57 35.36 -19.27
N ASP A 112 -11.88 35.49 -19.10
CA ASP A 112 -12.82 34.40 -19.26
C ASP A 112 -13.49 34.44 -20.64
N TYR A 113 -13.97 33.28 -21.10
CA TYR A 113 -14.51 33.08 -22.44
C TYR A 113 -15.84 32.33 -22.40
N ALA A 114 -16.61 32.42 -23.48
CA ALA A 114 -17.92 31.80 -23.55
C ALA A 114 -17.84 30.27 -23.54
N THR A 115 -18.74 29.64 -22.78
CA THR A 115 -18.84 28.17 -22.66
C THR A 115 -19.62 27.50 -23.79
N GLY A 116 -20.17 28.28 -24.72
CA GLY A 116 -21.05 27.80 -25.80
C GLY A 116 -22.54 27.97 -25.54
N LYS A 117 -22.96 28.46 -24.37
CA LYS A 117 -24.35 28.84 -24.09
C LYS A 117 -24.57 30.29 -24.52
N GLY A 118 -25.45 30.52 -25.49
CA GLY A 118 -25.77 31.86 -26.01
C GLY A 118 -24.74 32.47 -26.97
N TYR A 119 -23.47 32.09 -26.86
CA TYR A 119 -22.35 32.54 -27.71
C TYR A 119 -21.49 31.36 -28.17
N PRO A 120 -20.75 31.47 -29.30
CA PRO A 120 -19.81 30.43 -29.74
C PRO A 120 -18.78 30.06 -28.66
N PHE A 121 -18.37 28.79 -28.60
CA PHE A 121 -17.38 28.36 -27.61
C PHE A 121 -16.04 29.08 -27.81
N GLY A 122 -15.52 29.62 -26.71
CA GLY A 122 -14.26 30.32 -26.67
C GLY A 122 -14.29 31.74 -27.26
N SER A 123 -15.46 32.24 -27.65
CA SER A 123 -15.61 33.65 -28.02
C SER A 123 -15.44 34.54 -26.79
N PRO A 124 -14.95 35.78 -26.96
CA PRO A 124 -14.90 36.75 -25.87
C PRO A 124 -16.32 37.05 -25.37
N LYS A 125 -16.42 37.37 -24.08
CA LYS A 125 -17.64 37.83 -23.45
C LYS A 125 -17.82 39.32 -23.75
N PRO A 126 -19.07 39.78 -23.96
CA PRO A 126 -19.34 41.19 -24.19
C PRO A 126 -19.07 42.02 -22.93
N LEU A 127 -18.67 43.29 -23.10
CA LEU A 127 -18.37 44.19 -21.99
C LEU A 127 -19.55 44.29 -21.03
N GLU A 128 -20.76 44.37 -21.57
CA GLU A 128 -21.99 44.42 -20.78
C GLU A 128 -22.09 43.25 -19.78
N GLY A 129 -21.76 42.03 -20.23
CA GLY A 129 -21.78 40.83 -19.40
C GLY A 129 -20.67 40.80 -18.35
N VAL A 130 -19.49 41.33 -18.68
CA VAL A 130 -18.41 41.49 -17.70
C VAL A 130 -18.81 42.50 -16.63
N LEU A 131 -19.31 43.67 -17.03
CA LEU A 131 -19.73 44.71 -16.08
C LEU A 131 -20.93 44.29 -15.23
N SER A 132 -21.83 43.45 -15.75
CA SER A 132 -23.03 43.02 -15.04
C SER A 132 -22.79 41.97 -13.97
N SER A 133 -21.77 41.13 -14.17
CA SER A 133 -21.70 39.84 -13.47
C SER A 133 -20.30 39.45 -13.02
N TYR A 134 -19.23 40.09 -13.51
CA TYR A 134 -17.88 39.78 -13.05
C TYR A 134 -17.59 40.40 -11.68
N VAL A 135 -17.00 39.60 -10.80
CA VAL A 135 -16.60 39.98 -9.44
C VAL A 135 -15.13 39.59 -9.23
N PRO A 136 -14.22 40.56 -9.01
CA PRO A 136 -12.77 40.28 -8.87
C PRO A 136 -12.40 39.44 -7.65
N PHE A 137 -13.11 39.56 -6.53
CA PHE A 137 -12.79 38.84 -5.28
C PHE A 137 -13.45 37.47 -5.12
N CYS A 138 -14.20 36.99 -6.12
CA CYS A 138 -14.67 35.61 -6.11
C CYS A 138 -13.49 34.62 -6.20
N ASP A 139 -13.69 33.41 -5.66
CA ASP A 139 -12.74 32.30 -5.69
C ASP A 139 -11.33 32.71 -5.21
N GLU A 140 -11.22 33.20 -3.97
CA GLU A 140 -9.95 33.59 -3.34
C GLU A 140 -9.19 34.67 -4.14
N GLY A 141 -9.92 35.67 -4.67
CA GLY A 141 -9.31 36.77 -5.42
C GLY A 141 -8.91 36.43 -6.85
N GLN A 142 -9.28 35.27 -7.39
CA GLN A 142 -9.05 34.96 -8.80
C GLN A 142 -10.12 35.51 -9.73
N GLY A 143 -11.26 35.93 -9.19
CA GLY A 143 -12.38 36.49 -9.91
C GLY A 143 -13.27 35.46 -10.60
N GLY A 144 -14.56 35.78 -10.71
CA GLY A 144 -15.61 34.89 -11.18
C GLY A 144 -16.86 35.64 -11.63
N TYR A 145 -17.90 34.90 -12.04
CA TYR A 145 -19.19 35.45 -12.45
C TYR A 145 -20.27 35.12 -11.42
N ASP A 146 -21.00 36.14 -10.99
CA ASP A 146 -22.18 36.06 -10.15
C ASP A 146 -23.39 36.62 -10.93
N ASP A 147 -24.45 35.83 -11.04
CA ASP A 147 -25.61 36.13 -11.89
C ASP A 147 -26.44 37.33 -11.38
N LEU A 148 -26.25 37.77 -10.13
CA LEU A 148 -27.07 38.82 -9.51
C LEU A 148 -26.30 40.05 -9.01
N GLU A 149 -24.97 40.00 -8.88
CA GLU A 149 -24.20 41.04 -8.15
C GLU A 149 -22.81 41.38 -8.76
N GLY A 150 -22.73 41.59 -10.08
CA GLY A 150 -21.47 42.07 -10.66
C GLY A 150 -21.03 43.44 -10.14
N THR A 151 -19.72 43.60 -9.98
CA THR A 151 -19.09 44.75 -9.29
C THR A 151 -19.40 46.08 -10.00
N CYS A 152 -19.67 46.08 -11.30
CA CYS A 152 -19.82 47.29 -12.13
C CYS A 152 -21.23 47.53 -12.69
N CYS A 153 -22.27 46.98 -12.06
CA CYS A 153 -23.66 47.06 -12.55
C CYS A 153 -24.18 48.50 -12.78
N LEU A 154 -23.74 49.47 -11.97
CA LEU A 154 -24.10 50.89 -12.11
C LEU A 154 -23.49 51.53 -13.37
N VAL A 155 -22.27 51.14 -13.72
CA VAL A 155 -21.58 51.61 -14.93
C VAL A 155 -22.23 51.00 -16.17
N ARG A 156 -22.57 49.70 -16.11
CA ARG A 156 -23.35 49.03 -17.16
C ARG A 156 -24.67 49.75 -17.45
N ASN A 157 -25.43 50.12 -16.40
CA ASN A 157 -26.70 50.84 -16.57
C ASN A 157 -26.51 52.20 -17.26
N ALA A 158 -25.37 52.85 -17.04
CA ALA A 158 -25.02 54.08 -17.74
C ALA A 158 -24.77 53.82 -19.24
N LEU A 159 -24.03 52.76 -19.60
CA LEU A 159 -23.80 52.39 -21.01
C LEU A 159 -25.10 52.02 -21.74
N LYS A 160 -25.99 51.24 -21.09
CA LYS A 160 -27.29 50.82 -21.67
C LYS A 160 -28.20 51.98 -22.07
N SER A 161 -28.01 53.16 -21.49
CA SER A 161 -28.80 54.34 -21.81
C SER A 161 -28.49 54.92 -23.21
N GLY A 162 -27.44 54.44 -23.88
CA GLY A 162 -27.17 54.69 -25.31
C GLY A 162 -26.51 56.03 -25.63
N PHE A 163 -26.13 56.83 -24.61
CA PHE A 163 -25.57 58.17 -24.81
C PHE A 163 -24.06 58.21 -25.06
N LEU A 164 -23.32 57.12 -24.81
CA LEU A 164 -21.89 56.98 -25.06
C LEU A 164 -21.58 55.55 -25.51
N SER A 165 -20.68 55.41 -26.48
CA SER A 165 -20.24 54.10 -26.95
C SER A 165 -19.26 53.44 -25.98
N GLU A 166 -19.15 52.12 -26.09
CA GLU A 166 -18.16 51.30 -25.39
C GLU A 166 -16.73 51.82 -25.63
N GLU A 167 -16.42 52.25 -26.86
CA GLU A 167 -15.13 52.83 -27.22
C GLU A 167 -14.75 54.01 -26.34
N VAL A 168 -15.67 54.98 -26.20
CA VAL A 168 -15.36 56.21 -25.47
C VAL A 168 -15.14 55.94 -23.98
N MET A 169 -15.86 54.99 -23.40
CA MET A 169 -15.64 54.55 -22.03
C MET A 169 -14.26 53.89 -21.87
N LEU A 170 -13.92 52.93 -22.73
CA LEU A 170 -12.64 52.21 -22.66
C LEU A 170 -11.45 53.14 -22.92
N ALA A 171 -11.60 54.10 -23.83
CA ALA A 171 -10.60 55.13 -24.12
C ALA A 171 -10.39 56.06 -22.92
N ALA A 172 -11.47 56.44 -22.22
CA ALA A 172 -11.38 57.28 -21.02
C ALA A 172 -10.55 56.64 -19.90
N VAL A 173 -10.41 55.32 -19.91
CA VAL A 173 -9.81 54.56 -18.80
C VAL A 173 -8.50 53.90 -19.21
N GLY A 174 -8.11 54.09 -20.48
CA GLY A 174 -6.87 53.59 -21.05
C GLY A 174 -6.85 52.07 -21.21
N LEU A 175 -8.00 51.45 -21.47
CA LEU A 175 -8.11 49.99 -21.67
C LEU A 175 -8.64 49.61 -23.06
N GLU A 176 -8.84 50.60 -23.94
CA GLU A 176 -9.38 50.39 -25.28
C GLU A 176 -8.58 49.37 -26.09
N LYS A 177 -7.24 49.49 -26.10
CA LYS A 177 -6.38 48.61 -26.89
C LYS A 177 -6.42 47.17 -26.38
N GLU A 178 -6.27 46.98 -25.08
CA GLU A 178 -6.28 45.69 -24.41
C GLU A 178 -7.65 45.00 -24.56
N TRP A 179 -8.72 45.77 -24.44
CA TRP A 179 -10.08 45.27 -24.62
C TRP A 179 -10.34 44.86 -26.07
N TYR A 180 -9.93 45.66 -27.05
CA TYR A 180 -10.07 45.29 -28.46
C TYR A 180 -9.24 44.05 -28.82
N ALA A 181 -8.02 43.95 -28.30
CA ALA A 181 -7.22 42.75 -28.44
C ALA A 181 -7.94 41.53 -27.85
N TYR A 182 -8.59 41.67 -26.69
CA TYR A 182 -9.42 40.63 -26.10
C TYR A 182 -10.64 40.28 -26.97
N GLN A 183 -11.36 41.26 -27.52
CA GLN A 183 -12.52 41.04 -28.40
C GLN A 183 -12.16 40.35 -29.72
N GLN A 184 -10.90 40.42 -30.16
CA GLN A 184 -10.37 39.69 -31.31
C GLN A 184 -9.73 38.35 -30.94
N SER A 185 -9.58 38.08 -29.64
CA SER A 185 -8.99 36.85 -29.15
C SER A 185 -10.01 35.71 -29.09
N ARG A 186 -9.49 34.48 -29.07
CA ARG A 186 -10.25 33.28 -28.73
C ARG A 186 -9.53 32.60 -27.57
N GLY A 187 -10.29 32.03 -26.64
CA GLY A 187 -9.70 31.37 -25.49
C GLY A 187 -10.59 30.29 -24.89
N ILE A 188 -10.14 29.71 -23.79
CA ILE A 188 -10.82 28.60 -23.12
C ILE A 188 -11.51 29.14 -21.87
N PRO A 189 -12.75 28.76 -21.53
CA PRO A 189 -13.39 29.24 -20.31
C PRO A 189 -12.55 28.97 -19.04
N LYS A 190 -12.51 29.95 -18.14
CA LYS A 190 -11.67 29.94 -16.93
C LYS A 190 -11.97 28.77 -16.00
N ASP A 191 -13.25 28.51 -15.73
CA ASP A 191 -13.69 27.35 -14.94
C ASP A 191 -13.24 26.02 -15.57
N MET A 192 -13.26 25.92 -16.90
CA MET A 192 -12.78 24.73 -17.61
C MET A 192 -11.26 24.56 -17.43
N ARG A 193 -10.47 25.63 -17.59
CA ARG A 193 -9.01 25.61 -17.33
C ARG A 193 -8.72 25.13 -15.92
N ARG A 194 -9.41 25.68 -14.90
CA ARG A 194 -9.24 25.28 -13.50
C ARG A 194 -9.52 23.80 -13.26
N ARG A 195 -10.67 23.30 -13.73
CA ARG A 195 -11.07 21.88 -13.55
C ARG A 195 -10.10 20.92 -14.24
N VAL A 196 -9.66 21.26 -15.45
CA VAL A 196 -8.67 20.47 -16.19
C VAL A 196 -7.33 20.46 -15.49
N LYS A 197 -6.83 21.63 -15.07
CA LYS A 197 -5.57 21.74 -14.31
C LYS A 197 -5.62 20.83 -13.08
N ARG A 198 -6.69 20.94 -12.29
CA ARG A 198 -6.91 20.14 -11.08
C ARG A 198 -6.89 18.63 -11.37
N ALA A 199 -7.65 18.18 -12.36
CA ALA A 199 -7.73 16.76 -12.72
C ALA A 199 -6.37 16.21 -13.19
N VAL A 200 -5.74 16.90 -14.14
CA VAL A 200 -4.50 16.44 -14.78
C VAL A 200 -3.32 16.51 -13.80
N GLU A 201 -3.19 17.59 -13.01
CA GLU A 201 -2.13 17.68 -12.00
C GLU A 201 -2.22 16.58 -10.95
N HIS A 202 -3.43 16.26 -10.48
CA HIS A 202 -3.64 15.19 -9.52
C HIS A 202 -3.31 13.82 -10.12
N PHE A 203 -3.80 13.54 -11.33
CA PHE A 203 -3.52 12.29 -12.04
C PHE A 203 -2.02 12.08 -12.28
N LEU A 204 -1.29 13.12 -12.70
CA LEU A 204 0.14 13.03 -12.98
C LEU A 204 1.02 12.81 -11.74
N ARG A 205 0.47 12.81 -10.50
CA ARG A 205 1.21 12.48 -9.28
C ARG A 205 1.41 10.97 -9.10
N ASP A 206 0.41 10.18 -9.47
CA ASP A 206 0.45 8.70 -9.48
C ASP A 206 -0.35 8.22 -10.71
N PRO A 207 0.26 8.27 -11.91
CA PRO A 207 -0.43 7.94 -13.14
C PRO A 207 -0.86 6.48 -13.17
N ASP A 208 -2.09 6.25 -13.64
CA ASP A 208 -2.57 4.90 -13.94
C ASP A 208 -2.50 4.63 -15.44
N TYR A 209 -2.35 3.35 -15.80
CA TYR A 209 -2.18 2.90 -17.18
C TYR A 209 -3.37 2.04 -17.60
N SER A 210 -3.64 1.99 -18.91
CA SER A 210 -4.80 1.26 -19.44
C SER A 210 -4.74 -0.24 -19.07
N LYS A 211 -5.85 -0.75 -18.58
CA LYS A 211 -6.00 -2.16 -18.19
C LYS A 211 -6.69 -3.05 -19.23
N ASP A 212 -7.37 -2.43 -20.19
CA ASP A 212 -8.02 -3.12 -21.30
C ASP A 212 -7.72 -2.43 -22.64
N ASN A 213 -7.93 -3.17 -23.73
CA ASN A 213 -7.69 -2.70 -25.09
C ASN A 213 -8.77 -1.72 -25.60
N ARG A 214 -9.79 -1.38 -24.80
CA ARG A 214 -10.91 -0.52 -25.23
C ARG A 214 -10.62 0.96 -25.01
N VAL A 215 -9.79 1.28 -24.02
CA VAL A 215 -9.38 2.65 -23.70
C VAL A 215 -8.13 3.06 -24.48
N ALA A 216 -7.15 2.17 -24.57
CA ALA A 216 -5.90 2.31 -25.32
C ALA A 216 -5.28 0.91 -25.50
N SER A 217 -4.05 0.76 -26.03
CA SER A 217 -3.33 -0.52 -25.90
C SER A 217 -3.11 -0.82 -24.41
N ILE A 218 -3.28 -2.05 -23.91
CA ILE A 218 -2.91 -2.42 -22.53
C ILE A 218 -1.53 -1.86 -22.14
N CYS A 219 -1.42 -1.34 -20.91
CA CYS A 219 -0.22 -0.72 -20.31
C CYS A 219 0.27 0.56 -21.00
N SER A 220 -0.53 1.13 -21.90
CA SER A 220 -0.24 2.43 -22.49
C SER A 220 -0.88 3.57 -21.68
N PRO A 221 -0.37 4.80 -21.85
CA PRO A 221 -0.94 5.98 -21.22
C PRO A 221 -2.44 6.11 -21.52
N VAL A 222 -3.22 6.37 -20.47
CA VAL A 222 -4.63 6.73 -20.58
C VAL A 222 -4.78 8.02 -21.40
N PRO A 223 -5.63 8.05 -22.44
CA PRO A 223 -5.86 9.25 -23.25
C PRO A 223 -6.46 10.41 -22.45
N LEU A 224 -6.14 11.65 -22.82
CA LEU A 224 -6.61 12.84 -22.10
C LEU A 224 -8.13 12.92 -22.08
N THR A 225 -8.77 12.67 -23.23
CA THR A 225 -10.23 12.63 -23.36
C THR A 225 -10.87 11.64 -22.37
N TYR A 226 -10.32 10.44 -22.24
CA TYR A 226 -10.81 9.44 -21.30
C TYR A 226 -10.63 9.89 -19.84
N LEU A 227 -9.47 10.46 -19.51
CA LEU A 227 -9.20 11.01 -18.18
C LEU A 227 -10.21 12.11 -17.83
N LEU A 228 -10.37 13.12 -18.68
CA LEU A 228 -11.25 14.26 -18.42
C LEU A 228 -12.73 13.84 -18.31
N LEU A 229 -13.14 12.80 -19.03
CA LEU A 229 -14.49 12.26 -18.98
C LEU A 229 -14.81 11.52 -17.68
N ASN A 230 -13.83 10.85 -17.08
CA ASN A 230 -14.09 9.88 -16.02
C ASN A 230 -13.33 10.15 -14.71
N TYR A 231 -12.47 11.17 -14.63
CA TYR A 231 -11.63 11.37 -13.45
C TYR A 231 -12.19 12.43 -12.50
N ASP A 232 -12.27 12.07 -11.22
CA ASP A 232 -12.62 12.98 -10.14
C ASP A 232 -11.67 12.78 -8.93
N PRO A 233 -10.80 13.76 -8.65
CA PRO A 233 -9.91 13.72 -7.48
C PRO A 233 -10.64 13.61 -6.13
N GLU A 234 -11.85 14.16 -6.00
CA GLU A 234 -12.59 14.24 -4.73
C GLU A 234 -13.49 13.03 -4.48
N ALA A 235 -14.05 12.44 -5.55
CA ALA A 235 -14.99 11.33 -5.42
C ALA A 235 -14.37 10.03 -4.89
N THR A 236 -13.04 9.99 -4.65
CA THR A 236 -12.30 8.73 -4.53
C THR A 236 -11.49 8.59 -3.25
N GLU A 237 -11.66 9.45 -2.24
CA GLU A 237 -10.94 9.37 -0.94
C GLU A 237 -9.43 9.14 -1.12
N GLY A 238 -8.81 9.78 -2.12
CA GLY A 238 -7.39 9.62 -2.44
C GLY A 238 -7.02 8.40 -3.29
N LYS A 239 -7.99 7.60 -3.77
CA LYS A 239 -7.78 6.45 -4.66
C LYS A 239 -8.02 6.78 -6.14
N ASN A 240 -7.42 7.84 -6.69
CA ASN A 240 -7.27 8.11 -8.14
C ASN A 240 -8.39 7.57 -9.05
N GLY A 241 -9.65 7.73 -8.66
CA GLY A 241 -10.69 6.87 -9.22
C GLY A 241 -11.26 7.49 -10.48
N ILE A 242 -11.03 6.80 -11.57
CA ILE A 242 -11.88 6.85 -12.75
C ILE A 242 -13.30 6.48 -12.26
N VAL A 243 -14.12 7.48 -11.99
CA VAL A 243 -15.54 7.35 -11.67
C VAL A 243 -16.31 7.19 -12.98
N ASN A 244 -17.02 6.08 -13.12
CA ASN A 244 -17.91 5.81 -14.25
C ASN A 244 -19.17 6.72 -14.30
N GLN A 245 -19.14 7.91 -13.66
CA GLN A 245 -20.29 8.78 -13.41
C GLN A 245 -20.10 10.26 -13.83
N ARG A 246 -19.16 10.54 -14.75
CA ARG A 246 -18.71 11.87 -15.22
C ARG A 246 -17.71 12.52 -14.26
N GLY A 247 -16.48 12.67 -14.74
CA GLY A 247 -15.40 13.38 -14.07
C GLY A 247 -15.59 14.89 -14.03
N ILE A 248 -14.78 15.57 -13.22
CA ILE A 248 -14.90 17.02 -12.94
C ILE A 248 -14.69 17.91 -14.17
N ALA A 249 -14.03 17.37 -15.20
CA ALA A 249 -13.66 18.07 -16.42
C ALA A 249 -14.39 17.54 -17.68
N VAL A 250 -15.56 16.90 -17.51
CA VAL A 250 -16.34 16.31 -18.61
C VAL A 250 -16.62 17.28 -19.77
N ASN A 251 -16.85 18.56 -19.46
CA ASN A 251 -17.09 19.58 -20.49
C ASN A 251 -15.89 19.77 -21.42
N ALA A 252 -14.66 19.69 -20.90
CA ALA A 252 -13.45 19.75 -21.71
C ALA A 252 -13.34 18.53 -22.62
N SER A 253 -13.60 17.32 -22.10
CA SER A 253 -13.66 16.11 -22.92
C SER A 253 -14.65 16.24 -24.07
N ILE A 254 -15.87 16.75 -23.81
CA ILE A 254 -16.90 16.93 -24.85
C ILE A 254 -16.40 17.88 -25.95
N ARG A 255 -15.70 18.97 -25.58
CA ARG A 255 -15.16 19.95 -26.54
C ARG A 255 -14.02 19.39 -27.38
N LEU A 256 -13.11 18.61 -26.77
CA LEU A 256 -12.08 17.87 -27.50
C LEU A 256 -12.71 16.91 -28.52
N SER A 257 -13.71 16.12 -28.10
CA SER A 257 -14.39 15.16 -28.99
C SER A 257 -15.17 15.81 -30.13
N LYS A 258 -15.64 17.05 -29.95
CA LYS A 258 -16.30 17.83 -31.01
C LYS A 258 -15.33 18.53 -31.96
N GLY A 259 -14.04 18.57 -31.63
CA GLY A 259 -13.05 19.34 -32.38
C GLY A 259 -13.15 20.85 -32.15
N ASP A 260 -13.87 21.30 -31.10
CA ASP A 260 -13.98 22.71 -30.74
C ASP A 260 -12.67 23.26 -30.15
N LEU A 261 -11.82 22.35 -29.65
CA LEU A 261 -10.56 22.58 -28.95
C LEU A 261 -9.61 21.41 -29.22
N THR A 262 -8.30 21.68 -29.30
CA THR A 262 -7.26 20.64 -29.37
C THR A 262 -6.65 20.31 -28.00
N GLU A 263 -6.05 19.13 -27.86
CA GLU A 263 -5.36 18.76 -26.60
C GLU A 263 -4.21 19.72 -26.26
N GLN A 264 -3.47 20.16 -27.28
CA GLN A 264 -2.36 21.10 -27.10
C GLN A 264 -2.85 22.45 -26.57
N GLU A 265 -3.84 23.08 -27.22
CA GLU A 265 -4.41 24.36 -26.76
C GLU A 265 -4.92 24.25 -25.32
N LEU A 266 -5.59 23.14 -24.99
CA LEU A 266 -6.10 22.93 -23.64
C LEU A 266 -4.99 22.84 -22.60
N LEU A 267 -3.98 22.00 -22.84
CA LEU A 267 -2.92 21.73 -21.88
C LEU A 267 -1.91 22.88 -21.77
N GLU A 268 -1.68 23.63 -22.85
CA GLU A 268 -0.89 24.87 -22.81
C GLU A 268 -1.57 25.93 -21.95
N SER A 269 -2.90 26.07 -22.03
CA SER A 269 -3.65 27.03 -21.21
C SER A 269 -3.57 26.81 -19.69
N VAL A 270 -3.12 25.63 -19.27
CA VAL A 270 -2.93 25.24 -17.87
C VAL A 270 -1.48 24.92 -17.52
N ASN A 271 -0.53 25.16 -18.44
CA ASN A 271 0.90 24.86 -18.29
C ASN A 271 1.22 23.39 -17.98
N LEU A 272 0.47 22.44 -18.55
CA LEU A 272 0.68 21.00 -18.34
C LEU A 272 1.11 20.25 -19.61
N PHE A 273 1.17 20.91 -20.76
CA PHE A 273 1.48 20.26 -22.04
C PHE A 273 2.78 19.45 -22.00
N GLY A 274 3.90 20.05 -21.55
CA GLY A 274 5.18 19.33 -21.47
C GLY A 274 5.16 18.10 -20.56
N ARG A 275 4.51 18.20 -19.39
CA ARG A 275 4.37 17.07 -18.45
C ARG A 275 3.48 15.97 -19.02
N TRP A 276 2.42 16.34 -19.72
CA TRP A 276 1.50 15.39 -20.35
C TRP A 276 2.16 14.65 -21.50
N ILE A 277 2.90 15.34 -22.37
CA ILE A 277 3.67 14.73 -23.46
C ILE A 277 4.72 13.75 -22.90
N ALA A 278 5.43 14.14 -21.84
CA ALA A 278 6.37 13.24 -21.17
C ALA A 278 5.68 11.97 -20.69
N TYR A 279 4.51 12.09 -20.05
CA TYR A 279 3.69 10.95 -19.64
C TYR A 279 3.24 10.08 -20.83
N GLN A 280 2.78 10.68 -21.94
CA GLN A 280 2.35 9.96 -23.14
C GLN A 280 3.48 9.14 -23.81
N GLN A 281 4.74 9.45 -23.53
CA GLN A 281 5.91 8.72 -24.01
C GLN A 281 6.32 7.56 -23.08
N THR A 282 5.66 7.38 -21.94
CA THR A 282 5.96 6.31 -20.98
C THR A 282 5.09 5.07 -21.17
N THR A 283 5.56 3.95 -20.64
CA THR A 283 4.75 2.75 -20.38
C THR A 283 4.78 2.44 -18.90
N GLY A 284 3.76 1.76 -18.39
CA GLY A 284 3.70 1.44 -16.98
C GLY A 284 2.72 0.33 -16.66
N VAL A 285 2.71 -0.07 -15.39
CA VAL A 285 1.91 -1.19 -14.91
C VAL A 285 0.58 -0.66 -14.38
N PRO A 286 -0.57 -1.13 -14.91
CA PRO A 286 -1.89 -0.74 -14.43
C PRO A 286 -2.07 -1.03 -12.94
N LYS A 287 -2.82 -0.20 -12.23
CA LYS A 287 -3.03 -0.34 -10.78
C LYS A 287 -3.58 -1.70 -10.36
N ASP A 288 -4.60 -2.20 -11.06
CA ASP A 288 -5.16 -3.53 -10.80
C ASP A 288 -4.11 -4.65 -10.96
N TYR A 289 -3.16 -4.48 -11.88
CA TYR A 289 -2.06 -5.43 -12.09
C TYR A 289 -1.07 -5.35 -10.92
N LYS A 290 -0.72 -4.14 -10.46
CA LYS A 290 0.13 -3.91 -9.29
C LYS A 290 -0.48 -4.57 -8.03
N GLU A 291 -1.75 -4.31 -7.76
CA GLU A 291 -2.46 -4.86 -6.59
C GLU A 291 -2.53 -6.39 -6.61
N ASN A 292 -2.86 -6.97 -7.77
CA ASN A 292 -2.93 -8.43 -7.91
C ASN A 292 -1.53 -9.07 -7.80
N ALA A 293 -0.54 -8.55 -8.50
CA ALA A 293 0.85 -9.04 -8.42
C ALA A 293 1.39 -8.96 -6.99
N LEU A 294 1.19 -7.83 -6.30
CA LEU A 294 1.63 -7.65 -4.92
C LEU A 294 1.04 -8.73 -4.00
N ARG A 295 -0.27 -9.00 -4.11
CA ARG A 295 -0.94 -10.04 -3.31
C ARG A 295 -0.40 -11.44 -3.62
N VAL A 296 -0.30 -11.80 -4.90
CA VAL A 296 0.16 -13.14 -5.33
C VAL A 296 1.62 -13.36 -4.91
N LEU A 297 2.49 -12.38 -5.15
CA LEU A 297 3.92 -12.50 -4.89
C LEU A 297 4.26 -12.42 -3.41
N ASN A 298 3.58 -11.58 -2.62
CA ASN A 298 3.76 -11.59 -1.16
C ASN A 298 3.41 -12.95 -0.58
N HIS A 299 2.25 -13.50 -0.94
CA HIS A 299 1.85 -14.81 -0.47
C HIS A 299 2.85 -15.90 -0.90
N PHE A 300 3.35 -15.85 -2.14
CA PHE A 300 4.36 -16.81 -2.59
C PHE A 300 5.67 -16.68 -1.79
N LEU A 301 6.18 -15.46 -1.62
CA LEU A 301 7.45 -15.18 -0.93
C LEU A 301 7.40 -15.45 0.57
N GLU A 302 6.22 -15.57 1.19
CA GLU A 302 6.08 -15.98 2.60
C GLU A 302 6.48 -17.45 2.83
N ASN A 303 6.21 -18.35 1.88
CA ASN A 303 6.59 -19.76 1.95
C ASN A 303 6.93 -20.29 0.53
N PRO A 304 8.07 -19.85 -0.05
CA PRO A 304 8.37 -20.01 -1.47
C PRO A 304 8.61 -21.47 -1.84
N ASP A 305 8.00 -21.90 -2.94
CA ASP A 305 8.17 -23.25 -3.47
C ASP A 305 9.21 -23.29 -4.60
N TYR A 306 10.10 -24.28 -4.54
CA TYR A 306 11.23 -24.43 -5.45
C TYR A 306 11.02 -25.59 -6.43
N CYS A 307 11.88 -25.70 -7.43
CA CYS A 307 11.78 -26.75 -8.43
C CYS A 307 12.01 -28.16 -7.84
N ASN A 308 11.10 -29.08 -8.18
CA ASN A 308 11.14 -30.50 -7.79
C ASN A 308 10.79 -31.44 -8.97
N ASP A 309 10.75 -30.91 -10.19
CA ASP A 309 10.47 -31.70 -11.38
C ASP A 309 11.76 -32.20 -12.04
N LYS A 310 11.63 -33.05 -13.06
CA LYS A 310 12.77 -33.60 -13.81
C LYS A 310 13.36 -32.61 -14.82
N ARG A 311 12.69 -31.50 -15.09
CA ARG A 311 13.04 -30.56 -16.17
C ARG A 311 13.95 -29.46 -15.66
N ASN A 312 13.86 -29.13 -14.38
CA ASN A 312 14.63 -28.09 -13.72
C ASN A 312 15.54 -28.70 -12.65
N ASP A 313 16.63 -28.01 -12.33
CA ASP A 313 17.50 -28.40 -11.22
C ASP A 313 16.74 -28.39 -9.90
N PHE A 314 16.93 -29.43 -9.10
CA PHE A 314 16.31 -29.53 -7.78
C PHE A 314 16.69 -28.31 -6.93
N GLY A 315 15.69 -27.65 -6.36
CA GLY A 315 15.89 -26.50 -5.49
C GLY A 315 16.19 -25.18 -6.20
N SER A 316 16.17 -25.17 -7.53
CA SER A 316 16.26 -23.91 -8.27
C SER A 316 15.00 -23.05 -8.08
N PRO A 317 15.13 -21.72 -8.06
CA PRO A 317 13.99 -20.82 -7.98
C PRO A 317 13.13 -20.93 -9.25
N LYS A 318 11.81 -20.88 -9.07
CA LYS A 318 10.84 -20.66 -10.15
C LYS A 318 10.90 -19.20 -10.61
N SER A 319 10.82 -18.98 -11.92
CA SER A 319 10.83 -17.63 -12.51
C SER A 319 9.56 -16.83 -12.19
N LEU A 320 9.64 -15.51 -12.28
CA LEU A 320 8.50 -14.63 -11.98
C LEU A 320 7.30 -14.94 -12.88
N THR A 321 7.55 -15.09 -14.17
CA THR A 321 6.55 -15.48 -15.16
C THR A 321 5.90 -16.81 -14.80
N GLN A 322 6.67 -17.81 -14.33
CA GLN A 322 6.09 -19.09 -13.90
C GLN A 322 5.18 -18.90 -12.68
N VAL A 323 5.63 -18.16 -11.66
CA VAL A 323 4.85 -17.90 -10.45
C VAL A 323 3.55 -17.19 -10.81
N LEU A 324 3.60 -16.05 -11.51
CA LEU A 324 2.40 -15.32 -11.90
C LEU A 324 1.44 -16.17 -12.75
N ARG A 325 1.97 -16.98 -13.68
CA ARG A 325 1.18 -17.80 -14.60
C ARG A 325 0.49 -18.99 -13.96
N THR A 326 1.05 -19.54 -12.88
CA THR A 326 0.62 -20.86 -12.37
C THR A 326 0.33 -20.91 -10.89
N TYR A 327 0.80 -19.94 -10.11
CA TYR A 327 0.53 -19.87 -8.67
C TYR A 327 -0.86 -19.28 -8.39
N ASP A 328 -1.55 -19.90 -7.44
CA ASP A 328 -2.84 -19.43 -6.92
C ASP A 328 -2.79 -19.47 -5.39
N PRO A 329 -2.84 -18.29 -4.72
CA PRO A 329 -2.87 -18.17 -3.25
C PRO A 329 -4.04 -18.92 -2.58
N ARG A 330 -5.14 -19.17 -3.28
CA ARG A 330 -6.37 -19.74 -2.70
C ARG A 330 -6.40 -21.27 -2.68
N LEU A 331 -5.44 -21.93 -3.32
CA LEU A 331 -5.35 -23.39 -3.33
C LEU A 331 -4.99 -23.94 -1.95
N ASN A 332 -5.26 -25.23 -1.73
CA ASN A 332 -4.91 -25.95 -0.50
C ASN A 332 -5.39 -25.22 0.76
N GLU A 333 -6.67 -24.81 0.80
CA GLU A 333 -7.27 -24.10 1.94
C GLU A 333 -6.59 -22.76 2.28
N GLY A 334 -6.07 -22.06 1.26
CA GLY A 334 -5.35 -20.80 1.43
C GLY A 334 -3.87 -20.96 1.77
N GLU A 335 -3.34 -22.19 1.75
CA GLU A 335 -1.90 -22.42 1.81
C GLU A 335 -1.21 -22.03 0.49
N GLY A 336 -1.94 -21.92 -0.62
CA GLY A 336 -1.42 -21.63 -1.95
C GLY A 336 -0.82 -22.85 -2.67
N GLY A 337 -0.70 -22.76 -4.00
CA GLY A 337 -0.16 -23.86 -4.80
C GLY A 337 -0.05 -23.54 -6.29
N PHE A 338 0.54 -24.47 -7.04
CA PHE A 338 0.72 -24.37 -8.49
C PHE A 338 -0.34 -25.18 -9.23
N ARG A 339 -1.04 -24.55 -10.18
CA ARG A 339 -1.99 -25.19 -11.11
C ARG A 339 -1.58 -24.95 -12.56
N ASN A 340 -1.84 -25.93 -13.42
CA ASN A 340 -1.51 -25.82 -14.84
C ASN A 340 -2.34 -24.71 -15.52
N SER A 341 -1.65 -23.66 -15.98
CA SER A 341 -2.14 -22.63 -16.91
C SER A 341 -3.40 -21.86 -16.51
N MET A 342 -3.57 -21.56 -15.22
CA MET A 342 -4.67 -20.71 -14.74
C MET A 342 -4.29 -19.88 -13.51
N GLY A 343 -3.02 -19.59 -13.21
CA GLY A 343 -2.65 -18.83 -12.00
C GLY A 343 -3.41 -17.49 -11.88
N GLU A 344 -3.57 -16.98 -10.65
CA GLU A 344 -4.34 -15.75 -10.41
C GLU A 344 -3.70 -14.52 -11.10
N GLY A 345 -2.40 -14.58 -11.41
CA GLY A 345 -1.65 -13.57 -12.16
C GLY A 345 -1.39 -13.91 -13.64
N ASP A 346 -2.09 -14.88 -14.24
CA ASP A 346 -1.82 -15.32 -15.63
C ASP A 346 -1.93 -14.17 -16.65
N PHE A 347 -2.90 -13.27 -16.47
CA PHE A 347 -3.04 -12.09 -17.33
C PHE A 347 -1.83 -11.14 -17.24
N ILE A 348 -1.18 -11.05 -16.08
CA ILE A 348 0.04 -10.24 -15.86
C ILE A 348 1.20 -10.90 -16.60
N ALA A 349 1.36 -12.22 -16.45
CA ALA A 349 2.39 -13.00 -17.14
C ALA A 349 2.24 -12.91 -18.67
N ASN A 350 1.01 -12.96 -19.19
CA ASN A 350 0.73 -12.80 -20.61
C ASN A 350 1.06 -11.38 -21.11
N ALA A 351 0.75 -10.34 -20.33
CA ALA A 351 1.12 -8.97 -20.69
C ALA A 351 2.64 -8.75 -20.72
N MET A 352 3.37 -9.33 -19.76
CA MET A 352 4.84 -9.34 -19.77
C MET A 352 5.39 -10.09 -21.00
N PHE A 353 4.83 -11.25 -21.32
CA PHE A 353 5.23 -12.04 -22.49
C PHE A 353 5.01 -11.31 -23.82
N GLN A 354 3.96 -10.49 -23.89
CA GLN A 354 3.69 -9.61 -25.04
C GLN A 354 4.58 -8.36 -25.09
N GLY A 355 5.52 -8.21 -24.14
CA GLY A 355 6.42 -7.06 -24.06
C GLY A 355 5.76 -5.76 -23.65
N LYS A 356 4.60 -5.81 -22.96
CA LYS A 356 3.86 -4.60 -22.53
C LYS A 356 4.58 -3.86 -21.41
N PHE A 357 5.24 -4.60 -20.52
CA PHE A 357 6.16 -4.12 -19.49
C PHE A 357 7.14 -5.23 -19.10
N THR A 358 8.23 -4.87 -18.44
CA THR A 358 9.28 -5.81 -18.01
C THR A 358 9.06 -6.32 -16.59
N GLU A 359 9.75 -7.40 -16.24
CA GLU A 359 9.83 -7.89 -14.85
C GLU A 359 10.32 -6.81 -13.89
N GLU A 360 11.32 -6.04 -14.30
CA GLU A 360 11.87 -4.94 -13.52
C GLU A 360 10.83 -3.85 -13.25
N GLN A 361 10.11 -3.43 -14.28
CA GLN A 361 9.03 -2.44 -14.14
C GLN A 361 7.96 -2.93 -13.16
N LEU A 362 7.58 -4.21 -13.22
CA LEU A 362 6.60 -4.79 -12.29
C LEU A 362 7.11 -4.81 -10.86
N LEU A 363 8.26 -5.44 -10.61
CA LEU A 363 8.81 -5.62 -9.26
C LEU A 363 9.11 -4.29 -8.55
N THR A 364 9.63 -3.32 -9.29
CA THR A 364 9.89 -1.97 -8.77
C THR A 364 8.59 -1.24 -8.49
N SER A 365 7.56 -1.36 -9.35
CA SER A 365 6.26 -0.71 -9.13
C SER A 365 5.48 -1.23 -7.91
N ILE A 366 5.77 -2.46 -7.45
CA ILE A 366 5.13 -3.08 -6.28
C ILE A 366 6.05 -3.14 -5.06
N GLY A 367 7.28 -2.62 -5.15
CA GLY A 367 8.24 -2.60 -4.04
C GLY A 367 8.75 -3.97 -3.60
N LEU A 368 8.80 -4.97 -4.49
CA LEU A 368 9.25 -6.33 -4.17
C LEU A 368 10.59 -6.73 -4.80
N ARG A 369 11.29 -5.80 -5.45
CA ARG A 369 12.57 -6.08 -6.16
C ARG A 369 13.59 -6.78 -5.27
N GLU A 370 13.90 -6.22 -4.10
CA GLU A 370 14.92 -6.77 -3.20
C GLU A 370 14.54 -8.15 -2.64
N ARG A 371 13.29 -8.33 -2.20
CA ARG A 371 12.80 -9.62 -1.70
C ARG A 371 12.80 -10.69 -2.77
N TRP A 372 12.51 -10.31 -4.01
CA TRP A 372 12.57 -11.21 -5.16
C TRP A 372 14.00 -11.63 -5.46
N ASP A 373 14.94 -10.69 -5.44
CA ASP A 373 16.37 -10.98 -5.65
C ASP A 373 16.93 -11.90 -4.55
N GLU A 374 16.55 -11.69 -3.29
CA GLU A 374 16.92 -12.57 -2.18
C GLU A 374 16.43 -14.01 -2.44
N TYR A 375 15.17 -14.15 -2.88
CA TYR A 375 14.58 -15.44 -3.24
C TYR A 375 15.34 -16.13 -4.39
N LEU A 376 15.75 -15.38 -5.42
CA LEU A 376 16.51 -15.93 -6.56
C LEU A 376 17.91 -16.41 -6.15
N GLN A 377 18.53 -15.78 -5.16
CA GLN A 377 19.85 -16.15 -4.65
C GLN A 377 19.81 -17.32 -3.68
N THR A 378 18.64 -17.69 -3.15
CA THR A 378 18.53 -18.80 -2.20
C THR A 378 18.47 -20.14 -2.93
N LEU A 379 19.39 -21.04 -2.60
CA LEU A 379 19.25 -22.46 -2.94
C LEU A 379 18.14 -23.05 -2.08
N GLY A 380 16.97 -23.28 -2.68
CA GLY A 380 15.78 -23.59 -1.92
C GLY A 380 15.46 -25.07 -1.82
N ILE A 381 14.73 -25.44 -0.77
CA ILE A 381 14.20 -26.79 -0.59
C ILE A 381 12.72 -26.74 -0.98
N PRO A 382 12.20 -27.60 -1.86
CA PRO A 382 10.79 -27.59 -2.25
C PRO A 382 9.85 -27.61 -1.04
N ARG A 383 8.73 -26.91 -1.13
CA ARG A 383 7.80 -26.74 -0.02
C ARG A 383 7.24 -28.08 0.47
N GLU A 384 6.94 -29.01 -0.44
CA GLU A 384 6.49 -30.35 -0.06
C GLU A 384 7.54 -31.09 0.79
N PHE A 385 8.84 -30.88 0.51
CA PHE A 385 9.94 -31.51 1.25
C PHE A 385 10.02 -30.91 2.65
N ARG A 386 9.91 -29.59 2.79
CA ARG A 386 9.88 -28.91 4.10
C ARG A 386 8.70 -29.38 4.94
N ARG A 387 7.48 -29.39 4.37
CA ARG A 387 6.27 -29.83 5.07
C ARG A 387 6.35 -31.30 5.52
N LEU A 388 6.79 -32.19 4.63
CA LEU A 388 6.93 -33.61 4.96
C LEU A 388 8.00 -33.84 6.04
N ALA A 389 9.14 -33.14 5.94
CA ALA A 389 10.18 -33.21 6.97
C ALA A 389 9.68 -32.67 8.31
N ARG A 390 8.97 -31.53 8.32
CA ARG A 390 8.35 -30.94 9.52
C ARG A 390 7.44 -31.93 10.24
N VAL A 391 6.43 -32.46 9.55
CA VAL A 391 5.45 -33.40 10.15
C VAL A 391 6.15 -34.65 10.67
N THR A 392 7.13 -35.17 9.93
CA THR A 392 7.92 -36.34 10.32
C THR A 392 8.73 -36.07 11.58
N LEU A 393 9.39 -34.92 11.64
CA LEU A 393 10.22 -34.52 12.77
C LEU A 393 9.40 -34.22 14.01
N GLU A 394 8.30 -33.49 13.88
CA GLU A 394 7.39 -33.20 14.99
C GLU A 394 6.85 -34.50 15.59
N HIS A 395 6.41 -35.44 14.76
CA HIS A 395 5.94 -36.72 15.28
C HIS A 395 7.08 -37.52 15.90
N PHE A 396 8.28 -37.55 15.31
CA PHE A 396 9.41 -38.25 15.92
C PHE A 396 9.78 -37.66 17.29
N LEU A 397 9.89 -36.34 17.39
CA LEU A 397 10.23 -35.65 18.64
C LEU A 397 9.15 -35.82 19.71
N ASN A 398 7.89 -35.98 19.32
CA ASN A 398 6.79 -36.27 20.25
C ASN A 398 6.65 -37.77 20.59
N HIS A 399 7.15 -38.67 19.73
CA HIS A 399 7.07 -40.13 19.90
C HIS A 399 8.38 -40.83 19.53
N PRO A 400 9.45 -40.67 20.33
CA PRO A 400 10.78 -41.11 19.90
C PRO A 400 10.91 -42.64 19.82
N THR A 401 10.06 -43.39 20.53
CA THR A 401 10.02 -44.86 20.52
C THR A 401 9.81 -45.49 19.14
N TYR A 402 9.41 -44.69 18.13
CA TYR A 402 9.23 -45.10 16.74
C TYR A 402 10.53 -45.41 15.96
N GLY A 403 11.71 -45.16 16.55
CA GLY A 403 13.01 -45.50 15.95
C GLY A 403 13.42 -46.99 16.05
N ARG A 404 12.56 -47.86 16.59
CA ARG A 404 12.84 -49.30 16.79
C ARG A 404 13.11 -50.00 15.43
N GLY A 405 14.39 -50.18 15.11
CA GLY A 405 14.85 -50.97 13.95
C GLY A 405 15.93 -50.30 13.09
N VAL A 406 16.35 -49.07 13.38
CA VAL A 406 17.50 -48.47 12.70
C VAL A 406 18.79 -48.97 13.38
N ASN A 407 19.62 -49.74 12.65
CA ASN A 407 20.96 -50.14 13.10
C ASN A 407 21.88 -48.91 13.14
N VAL A 408 21.86 -48.18 14.25
CA VAL A 408 22.84 -47.12 14.56
C VAL A 408 23.73 -47.62 15.70
N GLU A 409 24.99 -47.21 15.72
CA GLU A 409 25.88 -47.50 16.85
C GLU A 409 25.22 -47.05 18.16
N TYR A 410 25.11 -47.98 19.11
CA TYR A 410 24.48 -47.75 20.40
C TYR A 410 25.12 -46.58 21.15
N GLY A 411 24.32 -45.57 21.49
CA GLY A 411 24.76 -44.35 22.17
C GLY A 411 24.73 -43.08 21.31
N SER A 412 24.58 -43.21 19.99
CA SER A 412 24.52 -42.06 19.07
C SER A 412 23.07 -41.62 18.81
N PRO A 413 22.76 -40.31 18.84
CA PRO A 413 21.46 -39.81 18.41
C PRO A 413 21.20 -40.20 16.95
N LEU A 414 19.93 -40.51 16.63
CA LEU A 414 19.54 -40.73 15.24
C LEU A 414 19.77 -39.44 14.44
N THR A 415 20.43 -39.56 13.28
CA THR A 415 20.58 -38.44 12.35
C THR A 415 19.26 -38.16 11.64
N LEU A 416 19.07 -36.93 11.14
CA LEU A 416 17.85 -36.57 10.40
C LEU A 416 17.67 -37.46 9.16
N PHE A 417 18.79 -37.79 8.50
CA PHE A 417 18.82 -38.71 7.37
C PHE A 417 18.20 -40.07 7.72
N ASN A 418 18.56 -40.66 8.86
CA ASN A 418 18.06 -41.97 9.29
C ASN A 418 16.56 -41.93 9.57
N ILE A 419 16.09 -40.86 10.22
CA ILE A 419 14.66 -40.67 10.49
C ILE A 419 13.91 -40.54 9.16
N LEU A 420 14.27 -39.61 8.29
CA LEU A 420 13.57 -39.41 7.02
C LEU A 420 13.60 -40.64 6.11
N ASN A 421 14.64 -41.48 6.18
CA ASN A 421 14.77 -42.67 5.34
C ASN A 421 13.97 -43.89 5.85
N CYS A 422 13.75 -43.98 7.16
CA CYS A 422 13.18 -45.18 7.80
C CYS A 422 11.78 -44.96 8.40
N TYR A 423 11.30 -43.72 8.44
CA TYR A 423 10.07 -43.36 9.14
C TYR A 423 8.82 -43.53 8.24
N ASP A 424 7.89 -44.38 8.69
CA ASP A 424 6.55 -44.57 8.12
C ASP A 424 5.47 -44.32 9.18
N PRO A 425 4.77 -43.17 9.16
CA PRO A 425 3.74 -42.86 10.15
C PRO A 425 2.50 -43.77 10.04
N LYS A 426 2.29 -44.47 8.92
CA LYS A 426 1.15 -45.40 8.73
C LYS A 426 1.41 -46.82 9.24
N GLY A 427 2.61 -47.11 9.74
CA GLY A 427 2.98 -48.42 10.30
C GLY A 427 2.33 -48.78 11.64
N SER A 428 1.43 -47.93 12.17
CA SER A 428 0.83 -48.03 13.50
C SER A 428 0.04 -49.32 13.75
N GLU A 429 -0.28 -50.12 12.73
CA GLU A 429 -1.10 -51.34 12.88
C GLU A 429 -0.36 -52.66 12.63
N ARG A 430 0.90 -52.68 12.18
CA ARG A 430 1.59 -53.94 11.87
C ARG A 430 3.05 -53.92 12.31
N ARG A 431 3.33 -54.55 13.46
CA ARG A 431 4.66 -54.77 14.04
C ARG A 431 5.64 -55.59 13.17
N ASP A 432 5.23 -56.08 12.01
CA ASP A 432 6.08 -56.91 11.16
C ASP A 432 6.05 -56.42 9.70
N LYS A 433 7.05 -55.59 9.36
CA LYS A 433 7.81 -55.55 8.10
C LYS A 433 8.23 -54.12 7.74
N MET A 434 9.49 -53.79 8.05
CA MET A 434 10.24 -52.78 7.29
C MET A 434 10.37 -53.26 5.83
N THR A 435 9.40 -52.95 4.98
CA THR A 435 9.57 -53.14 3.54
C THR A 435 10.26 -51.92 2.95
N LYS A 436 11.35 -52.15 2.20
CA LYS A 436 12.11 -51.17 1.40
C LYS A 436 11.29 -50.53 0.26
N LYS A 437 10.03 -50.15 0.47
CA LYS A 437 9.26 -49.35 -0.48
C LYS A 437 9.43 -47.88 -0.08
N GLY A 438 10.15 -47.12 -0.92
CA GLY A 438 10.49 -45.73 -0.66
C GLY A 438 9.26 -44.90 -0.31
N THR A 439 9.20 -44.46 0.95
CA THR A 439 8.22 -43.51 1.44
C THR A 439 8.44 -42.14 0.80
N LYS A 440 7.47 -41.22 0.85
CA LYS A 440 7.68 -39.85 0.34
C LYS A 440 8.83 -39.15 1.09
N THR A 441 9.03 -39.47 2.37
CA THR A 441 10.11 -38.98 3.22
C THR A 441 11.48 -39.53 2.82
N SER A 442 11.56 -40.78 2.35
CA SER A 442 12.82 -41.36 1.88
C SER A 442 13.39 -40.61 0.65
N LYS A 443 12.56 -39.94 -0.14
CA LYS A 443 13.02 -39.06 -1.23
C LYS A 443 13.82 -37.85 -0.71
N ILE A 444 13.44 -37.32 0.46
CA ILE A 444 14.16 -36.22 1.12
C ILE A 444 15.56 -36.70 1.52
N ALA A 445 15.63 -37.87 2.16
CA ALA A 445 16.89 -38.50 2.53
C ALA A 445 17.79 -38.74 1.30
N VAL A 446 17.24 -39.26 0.20
CA VAL A 446 18.00 -39.45 -1.05
C VAL A 446 18.62 -38.14 -1.54
N ARG A 447 17.88 -37.02 -1.52
CA ARG A 447 18.42 -35.70 -1.92
C ARG A 447 19.49 -35.17 -0.98
N MET A 448 19.37 -35.41 0.33
CA MET A 448 20.44 -35.12 1.29
C MET A 448 21.70 -35.92 1.00
N ARG A 449 21.57 -37.22 0.65
CA ARG A 449 22.70 -38.08 0.27
C ARG A 449 23.37 -37.61 -1.02
N GLU A 450 22.59 -37.14 -1.99
CA GLU A 450 23.07 -36.48 -3.21
C GLU A 450 23.71 -35.11 -2.97
N ARG A 451 23.83 -34.67 -1.70
CA ARG A 451 24.37 -33.37 -1.27
C ARG A 451 23.64 -32.18 -1.91
N LYS A 452 22.34 -32.33 -2.18
CA LYS A 452 21.51 -31.22 -2.70
C LYS A 452 21.21 -30.17 -1.63
N PHE A 453 21.19 -30.56 -0.37
CA PHE A 453 21.11 -29.67 0.80
C PHE A 453 21.58 -30.42 2.05
N THR A 454 21.98 -29.69 3.08
CA THR A 454 22.40 -30.22 4.39
C THR A 454 21.21 -30.33 5.36
N GLU A 455 21.43 -31.07 6.46
CA GLU A 455 20.48 -31.16 7.58
C GLU A 455 20.15 -29.79 8.16
N GLU A 456 21.18 -28.98 8.42
CA GLU A 456 21.02 -27.62 8.91
C GLU A 456 20.25 -26.73 7.93
N GLN A 457 20.52 -26.83 6.63
CA GLN A 457 19.77 -26.09 5.61
C GLN A 457 18.29 -26.49 5.60
N LEU A 458 17.96 -27.77 5.76
CA LEU A 458 16.58 -28.24 5.86
C LEU A 458 15.87 -27.69 7.09
N LEU A 459 16.48 -27.82 8.27
CA LEU A 459 15.87 -27.38 9.53
C LEU A 459 15.73 -25.85 9.59
N ARG A 460 16.76 -25.09 9.22
CA ARG A 460 16.67 -23.62 9.14
C ARG A 460 15.63 -23.16 8.12
N SER A 461 15.48 -23.89 7.01
CA SER A 461 14.47 -23.58 6.00
C SER A 461 13.04 -23.89 6.51
N ILE A 462 12.86 -24.95 7.29
CA ILE A 462 11.59 -25.25 7.96
C ILE A 462 11.26 -24.13 8.96
N ASP A 463 12.17 -23.78 9.86
CA ASP A 463 11.90 -22.75 10.88
C ASP A 463 11.63 -21.38 10.25
N ARG A 464 12.39 -21.01 9.21
CA ARG A 464 12.19 -19.74 8.49
C ARG A 464 10.79 -19.60 7.89
N TYR A 465 10.25 -20.67 7.28
CA TYR A 465 9.04 -20.59 6.46
C TYR A 465 7.79 -21.21 7.09
N GLU A 466 7.95 -22.15 8.03
CA GLU A 466 6.86 -22.81 8.74
C GLU A 466 6.67 -22.23 10.15
N LYS A 467 7.48 -21.24 10.56
CA LYS A 467 7.41 -20.54 11.85
C LYS A 467 7.47 -21.50 13.05
N THR A 468 8.36 -22.48 12.98
CA THR A 468 8.62 -23.46 14.03
C THR A 468 9.93 -23.16 14.78
N ASN A 469 10.16 -23.86 15.89
CA ASN A 469 11.44 -23.93 16.60
C ASN A 469 12.07 -25.33 16.49
N LEU A 470 11.89 -25.99 15.33
CA LEU A 470 12.30 -27.37 15.13
C LEU A 470 13.81 -27.52 15.16
N TYR A 471 14.58 -26.53 14.70
CA TYR A 471 16.03 -26.55 14.80
C TYR A 471 16.49 -26.62 16.26
N GLU A 472 15.96 -25.76 17.13
CA GLU A 472 16.29 -25.75 18.56
C GLU A 472 15.89 -27.06 19.26
N ARG A 473 14.67 -27.55 18.99
CA ARG A 473 14.19 -28.83 19.53
C ARG A 473 15.03 -30.02 19.05
N TRP A 474 15.46 -29.97 17.79
CA TRP A 474 16.32 -30.98 17.20
C TRP A 474 17.73 -30.94 17.78
N ASP A 475 18.30 -29.75 17.95
CA ASP A 475 19.62 -29.54 18.56
C ASP A 475 19.62 -30.02 20.03
N ALA A 476 18.59 -29.69 20.80
CA ALA A 476 18.41 -30.21 22.16
C ALA A 476 18.36 -31.76 22.20
N TYR A 477 17.69 -32.38 21.22
CA TYR A 477 17.71 -33.84 21.08
C TYR A 477 19.11 -34.38 20.76
N GLN A 478 19.86 -33.75 19.84
CA GLN A 478 21.24 -34.15 19.51
C GLN A 478 22.20 -33.99 20.69
N GLN A 479 21.97 -33.01 21.57
CA GLN A 479 22.78 -32.74 22.76
C GLN A 479 22.43 -33.63 23.96
N SER A 480 21.33 -34.40 23.91
CA SER A 480 20.99 -35.37 24.95
C SER A 480 22.02 -36.52 24.98
N THR A 481 23.01 -36.41 25.86
CA THR A 481 24.16 -37.33 25.94
C THR A 481 23.83 -38.57 26.79
N GLY A 482 24.29 -39.74 26.32
CA GLY A 482 24.46 -40.96 27.14
C GLY A 482 23.61 -42.16 26.72
N ILE A 483 22.31 -41.97 26.47
CA ILE A 483 21.38 -43.00 26.01
C ILE A 483 20.43 -42.31 25.02
N PRO A 484 20.25 -42.80 23.78
CA PRO A 484 19.23 -42.23 22.88
C PRO A 484 17.88 -42.18 23.61
N PHE A 485 17.15 -41.07 23.57
CA PHE A 485 15.87 -40.89 24.29
C PHE A 485 14.94 -42.11 24.17
N VAL A 486 14.93 -42.74 22.99
CA VAL A 486 14.23 -44.00 22.70
C VAL A 486 14.54 -45.11 23.71
N HIS A 487 15.82 -45.32 24.01
CA HIS A 487 16.27 -46.33 24.97
C HIS A 487 16.10 -45.88 26.42
N GLN A 488 16.06 -44.57 26.70
CA GLN A 488 15.71 -44.04 28.03
C GLN A 488 14.24 -44.36 28.33
N GLU A 489 13.33 -44.02 27.42
CA GLU A 489 11.90 -44.31 27.58
C GLU A 489 11.62 -45.81 27.61
N ILE A 490 12.26 -46.61 26.74
CA ILE A 490 12.10 -48.07 26.80
C ILE A 490 12.62 -48.63 28.13
N ALA A 491 13.76 -48.14 28.63
CA ALA A 491 14.25 -48.54 29.94
C ALA A 491 13.29 -48.11 31.06
N ARG A 492 12.78 -46.88 31.02
CA ARG A 492 11.80 -46.36 31.96
C ARG A 492 10.53 -47.21 31.96
N GLU A 493 9.92 -47.45 30.81
CA GLU A 493 8.73 -48.27 30.66
C GLU A 493 8.96 -49.70 31.18
N VAL A 494 10.09 -50.32 30.82
CA VAL A 494 10.46 -51.66 31.29
C VAL A 494 10.66 -51.69 32.80
N ILE A 495 11.33 -50.69 33.37
CA ILE A 495 11.59 -50.59 34.81
C ILE A 495 10.29 -50.33 35.56
N VAL A 496 9.50 -49.35 35.15
CA VAL A 496 8.23 -48.99 35.79
C VAL A 496 7.24 -50.15 35.71
N HIS A 497 7.07 -50.76 34.54
CA HIS A 497 6.18 -51.92 34.40
C HIS A 497 6.65 -53.10 35.25
N PHE A 498 7.95 -53.34 35.32
CA PHE A 498 8.51 -54.36 36.21
C PHE A 498 8.24 -54.03 37.69
N LEU A 499 8.41 -52.77 38.11
CA LEU A 499 8.18 -52.32 39.48
C LEU A 499 6.69 -52.38 39.86
N GLN A 500 5.78 -52.16 38.92
CA GLN A 500 4.33 -52.37 39.08
C GLN A 500 3.97 -53.86 39.23
N HIS A 501 4.72 -54.75 38.57
CA HIS A 501 4.45 -56.19 38.55
C HIS A 501 5.69 -57.06 38.83
N PRO A 502 6.33 -56.93 40.01
CA PRO A 502 7.66 -57.51 40.29
C PRO A 502 7.63 -59.04 40.48
N THR A 503 6.44 -59.62 40.65
CA THR A 503 6.22 -61.04 40.98
C THR A 503 5.82 -61.92 39.80
N TYR A 504 5.76 -61.38 38.58
CA TYR A 504 5.24 -62.14 37.43
C TYR A 504 6.10 -63.37 37.11
N ARG A 505 5.58 -64.54 37.51
CA ARG A 505 6.17 -65.87 37.29
C ARG A 505 5.88 -66.32 35.86
N ARG A 506 6.88 -66.94 35.26
CA ARG A 506 6.76 -67.74 34.03
C ARG A 506 5.54 -68.66 34.13
N THR A 507 4.56 -68.50 33.26
CA THR A 507 3.57 -69.57 33.01
C THR A 507 4.36 -70.80 32.56
N ASN A 508 4.28 -71.88 33.34
CA ASN A 508 4.89 -73.21 33.12
C ASN A 508 6.26 -73.49 33.76
N SER A 509 6.37 -73.37 35.09
CA SER A 509 7.34 -74.19 35.84
C SER A 509 6.78 -74.53 37.23
N PRO A 510 6.54 -75.82 37.54
CA PRO A 510 6.20 -76.24 38.89
C PRO A 510 7.48 -76.48 39.71
N SER A 511 7.32 -76.33 41.04
CA SER A 511 8.23 -76.70 42.13
C SER A 511 9.17 -75.62 42.70
N GLY A 512 9.05 -75.42 44.03
CA GLY A 512 10.19 -75.41 44.96
C GLY A 512 10.95 -74.10 45.20
N GLY A 513 10.53 -73.33 46.21
CA GLY A 513 11.39 -72.69 47.22
C GLY A 513 12.63 -71.87 46.81
N SER A 514 12.49 -70.54 46.83
CA SER A 514 13.48 -69.67 47.49
C SER A 514 12.85 -68.31 47.82
N PRO A 515 13.16 -67.69 48.98
CA PRO A 515 12.56 -66.44 49.41
C PRO A 515 13.00 -65.29 48.49
N HIS A 516 12.08 -64.36 48.25
CA HIS A 516 12.20 -63.18 47.39
C HIS A 516 13.54 -62.44 47.57
N ARG A 517 14.53 -62.76 46.75
CA ARG A 517 15.65 -61.85 46.49
C ARG A 517 15.23 -60.88 45.39
N PRO A 518 15.33 -59.56 45.63
CA PRO A 518 15.15 -58.55 44.58
C PRO A 518 16.03 -58.88 43.38
N ARG A 519 15.44 -58.79 42.18
CA ARG A 519 16.15 -58.94 40.91
C ARG A 519 17.10 -57.77 40.69
N THR A 520 18.24 -58.01 40.05
CA THR A 520 19.17 -56.95 39.66
C THR A 520 18.65 -56.18 38.45
N LEU A 521 18.99 -54.88 38.34
CA LEU A 521 18.53 -54.04 37.22
C LEU A 521 19.01 -54.59 35.88
N ARG A 522 20.27 -55.06 35.82
CA ARG A 522 20.80 -55.75 34.64
C ARG A 522 19.93 -56.94 34.22
N SER A 523 19.46 -57.76 35.16
CA SER A 523 18.58 -58.89 34.82
C SER A 523 17.24 -58.45 34.26
N VAL A 524 16.64 -57.38 34.80
CA VAL A 524 15.37 -56.81 34.32
C VAL A 524 15.58 -56.25 32.92
N LEU A 525 16.54 -55.35 32.73
CA LEU A 525 16.82 -54.76 31.42
C LEU A 525 17.15 -55.82 30.37
N LYS A 526 17.96 -56.83 30.72
CA LYS A 526 18.38 -57.88 29.79
C LYS A 526 17.25 -58.79 29.33
N ARG A 527 16.28 -59.10 30.18
CA ARG A 527 15.36 -60.25 29.96
C ARG A 527 13.89 -59.93 30.13
N TYR A 528 13.51 -58.79 30.71
CA TYR A 528 12.12 -58.42 30.89
C TYR A 528 11.57 -57.79 29.60
N SER A 529 10.41 -58.27 29.18
CA SER A 529 9.65 -57.73 28.05
C SER A 529 8.20 -57.52 28.49
N TYR A 530 7.55 -56.48 27.99
CA TYR A 530 6.15 -56.18 28.31
C TYR A 530 5.34 -55.88 27.06
N SER A 531 4.05 -56.22 27.12
CA SER A 531 3.07 -55.98 26.08
C SER A 531 2.10 -54.89 26.54
N ALA A 532 2.19 -53.72 25.92
CA ALA A 532 1.32 -52.58 26.21
C ALA A 532 -0.16 -52.85 25.91
N ASN A 533 -0.48 -53.84 25.06
CA ASN A 533 -1.86 -54.10 24.61
C ASN A 533 -2.69 -54.91 25.62
N ASP A 534 -2.05 -55.70 26.48
CA ASP A 534 -2.74 -56.55 27.47
C ASP A 534 -2.23 -56.34 28.90
N GLY A 535 -1.30 -55.39 29.11
CA GLY A 535 -0.73 -55.07 30.43
C GLY A 535 0.09 -56.21 31.03
N THR A 536 0.51 -57.17 30.21
CA THR A 536 1.27 -58.34 30.68
C THR A 536 2.77 -58.14 30.45
N GLY A 537 3.59 -58.63 31.38
CA GLY A 537 5.04 -58.57 31.29
C GLY A 537 5.71 -59.82 31.84
N GLY A 538 6.88 -60.17 31.31
CA GLY A 538 7.55 -61.42 31.67
C GLY A 538 9.00 -61.52 31.20
N TYR A 539 9.68 -62.52 31.74
CA TYR A 539 11.08 -62.80 31.40
C TYR A 539 11.17 -63.71 30.16
N VAL A 540 11.90 -63.25 29.15
CA VAL A 540 12.13 -63.97 27.89
C VAL A 540 13.57 -64.46 27.77
N GLU A 541 13.77 -65.60 27.10
CA GLU A 541 15.10 -66.23 26.95
C GLU A 541 15.99 -65.55 25.89
N ARG A 542 15.39 -64.89 24.90
CA ARG A 542 16.10 -64.32 23.73
C ARG A 542 16.44 -62.82 23.85
N GLY A 543 16.34 -62.26 25.06
CA GLY A 543 16.58 -60.84 25.33
C GLY A 543 15.27 -60.04 25.44
N GLY A 544 15.17 -59.21 26.49
CA GLY A 544 14.02 -58.36 26.80
C GLY A 544 14.03 -57.03 26.03
N ASP A 545 12.97 -56.24 26.20
CA ASP A 545 12.74 -54.99 25.45
C ASP A 545 13.85 -53.94 25.68
N ALA A 546 14.43 -53.91 26.89
CA ALA A 546 15.54 -53.02 27.25
C ALA A 546 16.93 -53.71 27.23
N SER A 547 17.06 -54.86 26.55
CA SER A 547 18.31 -55.65 26.56
C SER A 547 19.51 -54.89 25.98
N ALA A 548 19.24 -53.98 25.05
CA ALA A 548 20.21 -53.01 24.54
C ALA A 548 20.83 -52.15 25.66
N VAL A 549 20.03 -51.66 26.61
CA VAL A 549 20.51 -50.84 27.73
C VAL A 549 21.38 -51.67 28.67
N GLU A 550 21.05 -52.93 28.90
CA GLU A 550 21.95 -53.83 29.63
C GLU A 550 23.28 -54.06 28.91
N GLY A 551 23.26 -54.22 27.58
CA GLY A 551 24.49 -54.34 26.78
C GLY A 551 25.42 -53.13 26.93
N ILE A 552 24.86 -51.92 27.01
CA ILE A 552 25.63 -50.68 27.23
C ILE A 552 26.23 -50.67 28.64
N ILE A 553 25.44 -51.02 29.66
CA ILE A 553 25.93 -51.15 31.04
C ILE A 553 27.04 -52.21 31.12
N ALA A 554 26.90 -53.33 30.40
CA ALA A 554 27.89 -54.40 30.35
C ALA A 554 29.19 -53.97 29.65
N SER A 555 29.10 -53.07 28.66
CA SER A 555 30.27 -52.50 27.97
C SER A 555 31.01 -51.41 28.76
N GLY A 556 30.54 -51.06 29.96
CA GLY A 556 31.15 -50.05 30.83
C GLY A 556 30.89 -48.60 30.40
N LYS A 557 30.08 -48.37 29.37
CA LYS A 557 29.75 -47.04 28.84
C LYS A 557 28.67 -46.31 29.66
N LEU A 558 28.00 -47.01 30.57
CA LEU A 558 26.88 -46.49 31.35
C LEU A 558 26.81 -47.23 32.70
N THR A 559 26.51 -46.50 33.77
CA THR A 559 26.33 -47.11 35.10
C THR A 559 24.85 -47.36 35.39
N ILE A 560 24.57 -48.23 36.36
CA ILE A 560 23.18 -48.52 36.80
C ILE A 560 22.56 -47.26 37.40
N GLU A 561 23.35 -46.52 38.17
CA GLU A 561 23.00 -45.27 38.82
C GLU A 561 22.62 -44.21 37.79
N THR A 562 23.40 -44.08 36.71
CA THR A 562 23.09 -43.17 35.61
C THR A 562 21.79 -43.55 34.91
N VAL A 563 21.50 -44.85 34.70
CA VAL A 563 20.25 -45.30 34.08
C VAL A 563 19.06 -44.91 34.93
N LEU A 564 19.10 -45.24 36.23
CA LEU A 564 18.02 -44.95 37.17
C LEU A 564 17.77 -43.45 37.35
N ALA A 565 18.84 -42.64 37.32
CA ALA A 565 18.73 -41.19 37.38
C ALA A 565 18.06 -40.62 36.13
N ILE A 566 18.47 -41.08 34.94
CA ILE A 566 17.93 -40.64 33.66
C ILE A 566 16.46 -41.07 33.48
N THR A 567 16.10 -42.29 33.92
CA THR A 567 14.71 -42.78 33.82
C THR A 567 13.81 -42.23 34.92
N GLY A 568 14.35 -41.49 35.90
CA GLY A 568 13.59 -40.99 37.04
C GLY A 568 13.10 -42.08 37.99
N THR A 569 13.69 -43.28 37.95
CA THR A 569 13.21 -44.44 38.72
C THR A 569 14.13 -44.80 39.90
N THR A 570 15.02 -43.89 40.32
CA THR A 570 16.02 -44.17 41.37
C THR A 570 15.38 -44.53 42.70
N GLU A 571 14.49 -43.69 43.22
CA GLU A 571 13.84 -43.87 44.53
C GLU A 571 13.00 -45.17 44.55
N ALA A 572 12.14 -45.36 43.54
CA ALA A 572 11.31 -46.56 43.41
C ALA A 572 12.14 -47.85 43.29
N TRP A 573 13.29 -47.79 42.60
CA TRP A 573 14.17 -48.94 42.45
C TRP A 573 14.89 -49.28 43.75
N GLU A 574 15.38 -48.29 44.50
CA GLU A 574 15.99 -48.50 45.81
C GLU A 574 15.03 -49.13 46.81
N ASP A 575 13.79 -48.65 46.86
CA ASP A 575 12.76 -49.18 47.75
C ASP A 575 12.38 -50.61 47.40
N TYR A 576 12.35 -50.95 46.11
CA TYR A 576 12.23 -52.33 45.66
C TYR A 576 13.40 -53.21 46.11
N GLN A 577 14.65 -52.73 46.03
CA GLN A 577 15.82 -53.48 46.50
C GLN A 577 15.84 -53.70 48.03
N ARG A 578 15.21 -52.81 48.80
CA ARG A 578 15.07 -52.94 50.27
C ARG A 578 13.90 -53.82 50.70
N SER A 579 13.04 -54.23 49.76
CA SER A 579 11.86 -55.03 50.09
C SER A 579 12.23 -56.40 50.65
N THR A 580 11.41 -56.88 51.59
CA THR A 580 11.59 -58.18 52.25
C THR A 580 10.29 -58.96 52.22
N SER A 581 10.32 -60.25 52.56
CA SER A 581 9.09 -61.04 52.71
C SER A 581 8.15 -60.50 53.80
N ALA A 582 8.66 -59.72 54.76
CA ALA A 582 7.86 -59.08 55.80
C ALA A 582 7.33 -57.69 55.41
N ASN A 583 7.95 -57.04 54.40
CA ASN A 583 7.52 -55.75 53.86
C ASN A 583 7.64 -55.75 52.33
N PRO A 584 6.60 -56.24 51.61
CA PRO A 584 6.64 -56.36 50.17
C PRO A 584 6.54 -55.00 49.48
N PHE A 585 7.35 -54.77 48.45
CA PHE A 585 7.30 -53.57 47.63
C PHE A 585 5.93 -53.41 46.95
N ARG A 586 5.40 -52.20 46.95
CA ARG A 586 4.23 -51.79 46.17
C ARG A 586 4.55 -50.50 45.44
N TYR A 587 4.44 -50.52 44.12
CA TYR A 587 4.61 -49.31 43.31
C TYR A 587 3.38 -48.41 43.46
N ASP A 588 3.60 -47.17 43.89
CA ASP A 588 2.57 -46.13 43.94
C ASP A 588 2.93 -45.05 42.93
N SER A 589 2.22 -45.04 41.80
CA SER A 589 2.45 -44.07 40.73
C SER A 589 2.22 -42.63 41.21
N ALA A 590 1.29 -42.38 42.14
CA ALA A 590 1.06 -41.04 42.66
C ALA A 590 2.22 -40.53 43.52
N HIS A 591 2.92 -41.43 44.22
CA HIS A 591 4.08 -41.09 45.05
C HIS A 591 5.36 -40.88 44.23
N TYR A 592 5.61 -41.74 43.24
CA TYR A 592 6.86 -41.74 42.47
C TYR A 592 6.81 -40.86 41.21
N ASP A 593 5.65 -40.68 40.57
CA ASP A 593 5.54 -39.90 39.32
C ASP A 593 5.40 -38.38 39.56
N GLN A 594 5.16 -37.91 40.80
CA GLN A 594 5.09 -36.47 41.17
C GLN A 594 6.46 -35.79 41.33
N LYS A 595 7.56 -36.56 41.34
CA LYS A 595 8.92 -36.09 41.60
C LYS A 595 9.87 -36.13 40.39
N THR A 596 9.39 -36.57 39.23
CA THR A 596 10.06 -36.57 37.92
C THR A 596 9.55 -35.46 37.04
#